data_AF-E6TVH7-F1
#
_entry.id   AF-E6TVH7-F1
#
_cell.length_a   1.000
_cell.length_b   1.000
_cell.length_c   1.000
_cell.angle_alpha   90.00
_cell.angle_beta   90.00
_cell.angle_gamma   90.00
#
_symmetry.space_group_name_H-M   'P 1'
#
loop_
_entity.id
_entity.type
_entity.pdbx_description
1 polymer ?
#
loop_
_entity_poly.entity_id
_entity_poly.type
_entity_poly.pdbx_seq_one_letter_code
_entity_poly.pdbx_strand_id
1 'polypeptide(L)'
;MLTDEEKHDLVLRYQYIVYDIAYHYRFLDRDIEDIRGWGYVGLVNAINDFEKCSDIDLKVMAYPRIKREILKQYSKRPSEKEISIQKEVFTGKNGSSKTLEEYLTDEHQSYYNESDIYSMLEQALITEEELLKKVTLDYLLREKDIASLSSIYEIPKQKVTRYCRRGKTIIKQFLINNGIIRYQAREMNENKIKEKKQRSLKNINNSDYGKIKYLRKYFPYLNFDDIASLIGTSSFCVSEIIDYPTATYLRATLDGTIKDQALEYCKKKYPNRIPGDVTVFKVSMSNNIT
;
A
#
# COMPACT_ATOMS: atom_id res chain seq x y z
N MET A 1 30.60 32.65 1.85
CA MET A 1 30.63 31.19 1.66
C MET A 1 31.03 30.55 2.96
N LEU A 2 30.41 29.43 3.33
CA LEU A 2 30.76 28.65 4.52
C LEU A 2 32.07 27.90 4.30
N THR A 3 32.90 27.81 5.32
CA THR A 3 34.13 27.00 5.30
C THR A 3 33.81 25.50 5.36
N ASP A 4 34.78 24.65 5.02
CA ASP A 4 34.59 23.19 5.10
C ASP A 4 34.35 22.72 6.54
N GLU A 5 34.96 23.37 7.53
CA GLU A 5 34.69 23.12 8.96
C GLU A 5 33.26 23.50 9.34
N GLU A 6 32.77 24.67 8.91
CA GLU A 6 31.39 25.10 9.19
C GLU A 6 30.36 24.16 8.53
N LYS A 7 30.65 23.68 7.31
CA LYS A 7 29.80 22.68 6.63
C LYS A 7 29.82 21.35 7.36
N HIS A 8 30.97 20.92 7.85
CA HIS A 8 31.09 19.69 8.64
C HIS A 8 30.27 19.77 9.94
N ASP A 9 30.35 20.89 10.66
CA ASP A 9 29.57 21.14 11.87
C ASP A 9 28.06 21.11 11.60
N LEU A 10 27.62 21.68 10.47
CA LEU A 10 26.22 21.62 10.05
C LEU A 10 25.78 20.17 9.74
N VAL A 11 26.61 19.37 9.10
CA VAL A 11 26.31 17.95 8.87
C VAL A 11 26.13 17.23 10.21
N LEU A 12 27.07 17.38 11.14
CA LEU A 12 27.00 16.74 12.47
C LEU A 12 25.78 17.20 13.28
N ARG A 13 25.44 18.48 13.20
CA ARG A 13 24.28 19.06 13.91
C ARG A 13 22.95 18.55 13.38
N TYR A 14 22.84 18.33 12.07
CA TYR A 14 21.59 17.95 11.40
C TYR A 14 21.52 16.49 10.96
N GLN A 15 22.53 15.67 11.27
CA GLN A 15 22.55 14.24 10.93
C GLN A 15 21.31 13.48 11.42
N TYR A 16 20.74 13.86 12.57
CA TYR A 16 19.53 13.22 13.12
C TYR A 16 18.34 13.26 12.15
N ILE A 17 18.27 14.27 11.27
CA ILE A 17 17.23 14.38 10.24
C ILE A 17 17.42 13.28 9.18
N VAL A 18 18.68 12.97 8.84
CA VAL A 18 19.01 11.85 7.95
C VAL A 18 18.59 10.54 8.60
N TYR A 19 18.90 10.32 9.87
CA TYR A 19 18.50 9.10 10.60
C TYR A 19 16.97 8.93 10.65
N ASP A 20 16.24 9.98 11.00
CA ASP A 20 14.78 9.97 11.06
C ASP A 20 14.16 9.65 9.69
N ILE A 21 14.56 10.39 8.64
CA ILE A 21 14.02 10.19 7.29
C ILE A 21 14.42 8.82 6.74
N ALA A 22 15.69 8.40 6.87
CA ALA A 22 16.16 7.11 6.39
C ALA A 22 15.41 5.94 7.05
N TYR A 23 15.07 6.06 8.35
CA TYR A 23 14.27 5.04 9.04
C TYR A 23 12.88 4.87 8.44
N HIS A 24 12.27 5.93 7.90
CA HIS A 24 11.00 5.83 7.17
C HIS A 24 11.15 5.05 5.86
N TYR A 25 12.36 4.95 5.29
CA TYR A 25 12.66 4.21 4.07
C TYR A 25 13.29 2.83 4.31
N ARG A 26 13.38 2.35 5.55
CA ARG A 26 13.98 1.04 5.88
C ARG A 26 13.32 -0.18 5.23
N PHE A 27 12.13 -0.01 4.65
CA PHE A 27 11.42 -1.07 3.93
C PHE A 27 11.93 -1.24 2.49
N LEU A 28 12.79 -0.34 2.01
CA LEU A 28 13.48 -0.53 0.74
C LEU A 28 14.40 -1.75 0.86
N ASP A 29 14.51 -2.51 -0.22
CA ASP A 29 15.35 -3.71 -0.32
C ASP A 29 16.85 -3.33 -0.40
N ARG A 30 17.33 -2.68 0.66
CA ARG A 30 18.65 -2.07 0.83
C ARG A 30 19.04 -2.04 2.30
N ASP A 31 20.34 -2.04 2.55
CA ASP A 31 20.87 -1.81 3.90
C ASP A 31 20.46 -0.41 4.37
N ILE A 32 20.14 -0.29 5.66
CA ILE A 32 19.79 0.99 6.27
C ILE A 32 20.95 1.99 6.21
N GLU A 33 22.20 1.52 6.25
CA GLU A 33 23.38 2.37 6.10
C GLU A 33 23.52 2.91 4.67
N ASP A 34 23.16 2.14 3.64
CA ASP A 34 23.11 2.64 2.26
C ASP A 34 22.09 3.77 2.11
N ILE A 35 20.91 3.58 2.70
CA ILE A 35 19.82 4.56 2.69
C ILE A 35 20.26 5.83 3.42
N ARG A 36 20.94 5.71 4.57
CA ARG A 36 21.53 6.84 5.30
C ARG A 36 22.59 7.54 4.45
N GLY A 37 23.47 6.80 3.78
CA GLY A 37 24.47 7.34 2.85
C GLY A 37 23.84 8.23 1.77
N TRP A 38 22.76 7.77 1.13
CA TRP A 38 22.00 8.59 0.18
C TRP A 38 21.37 9.82 0.83
N GLY A 39 20.87 9.66 2.06
CA GLY A 39 20.34 10.77 2.83
C GLY A 39 21.38 11.85 3.15
N TYR A 40 22.62 11.46 3.49
CA TYR A 40 23.72 12.41 3.71
C TYR A 40 24.07 13.21 2.46
N VAL A 41 24.01 12.61 1.26
CA VAL A 41 24.14 13.35 0.00
C VAL A 41 23.05 14.41 -0.13
N GLY A 42 21.82 14.08 0.25
CA GLY A 42 20.71 15.04 0.30
C GLY A 42 20.93 16.18 1.31
N LEU A 43 21.50 15.88 2.49
CA LEU A 43 21.82 16.89 3.50
C LEU A 43 22.91 17.85 3.03
N VAL A 44 23.98 17.35 2.42
CA VAL A 44 25.05 18.19 1.83
C VAL A 44 24.48 19.13 0.76
N ASN A 45 23.59 18.62 -0.09
CA ASN A 45 22.90 19.45 -1.08
C ASN A 45 22.04 20.54 -0.42
N ALA A 46 21.39 20.25 0.70
CA ALA A 46 20.61 21.25 1.44
C ALA A 46 21.51 22.33 2.06
N ILE A 47 22.68 21.97 2.59
CA ILE A 47 23.67 22.92 3.12
C ILE A 47 24.18 23.84 2.01
N ASN A 48 24.49 23.29 0.83
CA ASN A 48 24.91 24.07 -0.33
C ASN A 48 23.82 25.03 -0.84
N ASP A 49 22.54 24.65 -0.71
CA ASP A 49 21.42 25.52 -1.05
C ASP A 49 21.19 26.59 0.03
N PHE A 50 21.36 26.24 1.31
CA PHE A 50 21.26 27.17 2.45
C PHE A 50 22.33 28.27 2.39
N GLU A 51 23.54 27.94 1.95
CA GLU A 51 24.62 28.91 1.71
C GLU A 51 24.22 30.01 0.71
N LYS A 52 23.28 29.73 -0.20
CA LYS A 52 22.77 30.66 -1.20
C LYS A 52 21.50 31.40 -0.76
N CYS A 53 20.81 30.90 0.27
CA CYS A 53 19.52 31.40 0.77
C CYS A 53 19.43 31.16 2.28
N SER A 54 20.18 31.94 3.05
CA SER A 54 20.32 31.78 4.51
C SER A 54 19.06 32.13 5.32
N ASP A 55 18.07 32.77 4.70
CA ASP A 55 16.84 33.23 5.37
C ASP A 55 15.85 32.09 5.66
N ILE A 56 16.08 30.90 5.09
CA ILE A 56 15.24 29.72 5.26
C ILE A 56 15.93 28.75 6.22
N ASP A 57 15.20 28.24 7.21
CA ASP A 57 15.72 27.24 8.15
C ASP A 57 16.23 26.00 7.39
N LEU A 58 17.49 25.65 7.63
CA LEU A 58 18.15 24.48 7.03
C LEU A 58 17.36 23.18 7.28
N LYS A 59 16.65 23.03 8.40
CA LYS A 59 15.78 21.86 8.64
C LYS A 59 14.68 21.74 7.57
N VAL A 60 14.08 22.87 7.19
CA VAL A 60 13.03 22.95 6.18
C VAL A 60 13.59 22.59 4.79
N MET A 61 14.83 22.98 4.51
CA MET A 61 15.51 22.67 3.25
C MET A 61 16.01 21.21 3.20
N ALA A 62 16.46 20.67 4.32
CA ALA A 62 17.05 19.33 4.41
C ALA A 62 16.03 18.22 4.11
N TYR A 63 14.83 18.30 4.69
CA TYR A 63 13.81 17.25 4.55
C TYR A 63 13.50 16.85 3.08
N PRO A 64 13.11 17.79 2.19
CA PRO A 64 12.82 17.44 0.79
C PRO A 64 14.06 16.98 0.02
N ARG A 65 15.26 17.48 0.34
CA ARG A 65 16.51 17.12 -0.35
C ARG A 65 16.98 15.72 0.00
N ILE A 66 16.93 15.35 1.27
CA ILE A 66 17.23 14.01 1.78
C ILE A 66 16.29 12.98 1.16
N LYS A 67 14.97 13.21 1.24
CA LYS A 67 13.96 12.33 0.65
C LYS A 67 14.16 12.14 -0.86
N ARG A 68 14.41 13.23 -1.59
CA ARG A 68 14.62 13.18 -3.04
C ARG A 68 15.82 12.32 -3.41
N GLU A 69 16.94 12.45 -2.70
CA GLU A 69 18.16 11.73 -3.05
C GLU A 69 18.03 10.23 -2.75
N ILE A 70 17.42 9.85 -1.61
CA ILE A 70 17.09 8.45 -1.30
C ILE A 70 16.26 7.82 -2.43
N LEU A 71 15.18 8.47 -2.86
CA LEU A 71 14.32 7.96 -3.93
C LEU A 71 15.02 7.91 -5.29
N LYS A 72 15.81 8.94 -5.61
CA LYS A 72 16.57 9.01 -6.86
C LYS A 72 17.58 7.87 -6.94
N GLN A 73 18.35 7.61 -5.89
CA GLN A 73 19.34 6.53 -5.89
C GLN A 73 18.67 5.15 -5.93
N TYR A 74 17.55 4.98 -5.20
CA TYR A 74 16.77 3.75 -5.30
C TYR A 74 16.22 3.49 -6.71
N SER A 75 15.79 4.55 -7.42
CA SER A 75 15.20 4.45 -8.76
C SER A 75 16.21 4.14 -9.88
N LYS A 76 17.51 4.31 -9.66
CA LYS A 76 18.58 4.08 -10.65
C LYS A 76 18.90 2.59 -10.89
N ARG A 77 18.08 1.64 -10.41
CA ARG A 77 18.32 0.20 -10.62
C ARG A 77 18.23 -0.17 -12.11
N PRO A 78 19.16 -1.00 -12.65
CA PRO A 78 18.86 -1.82 -13.81
C PRO A 78 17.75 -2.82 -13.45
N SER A 79 16.82 -3.05 -14.36
CA SER A 79 15.48 -3.61 -14.12
C SER A 79 15.41 -5.12 -13.83
N GLU A 80 16.52 -5.81 -13.58
CA GLU A 80 16.52 -7.25 -13.45
C GLU A 80 16.70 -7.66 -11.99
N LYS A 81 15.59 -8.05 -11.35
CA LYS A 81 15.65 -8.76 -10.07
C LYS A 81 16.15 -10.17 -10.36
N GLU A 82 17.41 -10.45 -10.04
CA GLU A 82 17.92 -11.82 -9.99
C GLU A 82 17.08 -12.63 -8.99
N ILE A 83 16.45 -13.70 -9.47
CA ILE A 83 15.68 -14.63 -8.64
C ILE A 83 16.59 -15.82 -8.35
N SER A 84 16.82 -16.10 -7.06
CA SER A 84 17.60 -17.28 -6.67
C SER A 84 16.92 -18.55 -7.18
N ILE A 85 17.71 -19.42 -7.82
CA ILE A 85 17.27 -20.72 -8.31
C ILE A 85 16.91 -21.65 -7.12
N GLN A 86 17.43 -21.37 -5.93
CA GLN A 86 17.09 -22.08 -4.69
C GLN A 86 15.82 -21.55 -4.00
N LYS A 87 15.18 -20.52 -4.57
CA LYS A 87 13.93 -20.01 -4.03
C LYS A 87 12.82 -21.05 -4.21
N GLU A 88 12.04 -21.29 -3.17
CA GLU A 88 10.82 -22.10 -3.28
C GLU A 88 9.82 -21.42 -4.22
N VAL A 89 9.42 -22.11 -5.29
CA VAL A 89 8.51 -21.59 -6.32
C VAL A 89 7.12 -22.20 -6.18
N PHE A 90 7.04 -23.39 -5.59
CA PHE A 90 5.81 -24.14 -5.45
C PHE A 90 5.73 -24.80 -4.07
N THR A 91 4.58 -24.68 -3.41
CA THR A 91 4.20 -25.35 -2.17
C THR A 91 2.98 -26.25 -2.44
N GLY A 92 3.17 -27.54 -2.69
CA GLY A 92 2.06 -28.45 -2.95
C GLY A 92 0.97 -28.40 -1.88
N LYS A 93 -0.23 -28.85 -2.21
CA LYS A 93 -1.37 -28.95 -1.27
C LYS A 93 -1.04 -29.73 0.01
N ASN A 94 0.04 -30.51 -0.02
CA ASN A 94 0.52 -31.39 1.03
C ASN A 94 1.61 -30.74 1.90
N GLY A 95 1.95 -29.47 1.66
CA GLY A 95 3.03 -28.76 2.35
C GLY A 95 4.44 -29.03 1.80
N SER A 96 4.58 -29.80 0.73
CA SER A 96 5.87 -30.00 0.05
C SER A 96 6.26 -28.77 -0.75
N SER A 97 7.40 -28.14 -0.43
CA SER A 97 7.97 -27.08 -1.26
C SER A 97 8.92 -27.67 -2.32
N LYS A 98 8.93 -27.05 -3.50
CA LYS A 98 9.93 -27.30 -4.56
C LYS A 98 10.67 -26.00 -4.88
N THR A 99 11.98 -26.10 -5.05
CA THR A 99 12.82 -24.97 -5.50
C THR A 99 12.63 -24.70 -6.99
N LEU A 100 13.11 -23.54 -7.48
CA LEU A 100 13.09 -23.24 -8.93
C LEU A 100 13.98 -24.24 -9.69
N GLU A 101 15.08 -24.70 -9.09
CA GLU A 101 15.97 -25.69 -9.68
C GLU A 101 15.26 -27.04 -9.88
N GLU A 102 14.61 -27.53 -8.83
CA GLU A 102 13.82 -28.77 -8.87
C GLU A 102 12.64 -28.66 -9.83
N TYR A 103 12.05 -27.46 -9.95
CA TYR A 103 10.98 -27.21 -10.91
C TYR A 103 11.48 -27.30 -12.37
N LEU A 104 12.67 -26.77 -12.65
CA LEU A 104 13.25 -26.73 -14.01
C LEU A 104 13.83 -28.07 -14.45
N THR A 105 14.21 -28.93 -13.50
CA THR A 105 14.84 -30.24 -13.76
C THR A 105 13.85 -31.41 -13.76
N ASP A 106 12.58 -31.16 -13.47
CA ASP A 106 11.54 -32.19 -13.43
C ASP A 106 11.06 -32.58 -14.84
N GLU A 107 11.68 -33.61 -15.42
CA GLU A 107 11.32 -34.20 -16.72
C GLU A 107 9.92 -34.82 -16.75
N HIS A 108 9.28 -35.02 -15.59
CA HIS A 108 7.93 -35.58 -15.45
C HIS A 108 6.83 -34.52 -15.28
N GLN A 109 7.14 -33.24 -15.46
CA GLN A 109 6.10 -32.23 -15.54
C GLN A 109 5.18 -32.53 -16.72
N SER A 110 3.90 -32.73 -16.41
CA SER A 110 2.83 -32.69 -17.41
C SER A 110 2.86 -31.31 -18.03
N TYR A 111 3.58 -31.16 -19.14
CA TYR A 111 3.40 -30.04 -20.05
C TYR A 111 1.91 -30.06 -20.39
N TYR A 112 1.15 -29.07 -19.90
CA TYR A 112 -0.15 -28.81 -20.50
C TYR A 112 0.15 -28.51 -21.95
N ASN A 113 -0.16 -29.45 -22.84
CA ASN A 113 -0.02 -29.18 -24.26
C ASN A 113 -1.07 -28.12 -24.64
N GLU A 114 -0.92 -27.53 -25.83
CA GLU A 114 -1.82 -26.46 -26.28
C GLU A 114 -3.31 -26.90 -26.23
N SER A 115 -3.59 -28.18 -26.46
CA SER A 115 -4.94 -28.76 -26.37
C SER A 115 -5.48 -28.80 -24.94
N ASP A 116 -4.64 -29.12 -23.95
CA ASP A 116 -5.03 -29.13 -22.55
C ASP A 116 -5.37 -27.71 -22.07
N ILE A 117 -4.55 -26.73 -22.44
CA ILE A 117 -4.79 -25.31 -22.16
C ILE A 117 -6.09 -24.85 -22.82
N TYR A 118 -6.29 -25.20 -24.09
CA TYR A 118 -7.50 -24.85 -24.83
C TYR A 118 -8.75 -25.41 -24.13
N SER A 119 -8.76 -26.70 -23.80
CA SER A 119 -9.89 -27.36 -23.13
C SER A 119 -10.23 -26.73 -21.78
N MET A 120 -9.20 -26.33 -21.02
CA MET A 120 -9.34 -25.70 -19.72
C MET A 120 -9.93 -24.29 -19.81
N LEU A 121 -9.52 -23.50 -20.81
CA LEU A 121 -10.10 -22.18 -21.06
C LEU A 121 -11.54 -22.29 -21.58
N GLU A 122 -11.85 -23.31 -22.38
CA GLU A 122 -13.22 -23.58 -22.79
C GLU A 122 -14.12 -23.94 -21.61
N GLN A 123 -13.65 -24.81 -20.71
CA GLN A 123 -14.38 -25.17 -19.49
C GLN A 123 -14.63 -23.95 -18.60
N ALA A 124 -13.65 -23.05 -18.48
CA ALA A 124 -13.80 -21.83 -17.70
C ALA A 124 -14.94 -20.93 -18.21
N LEU A 125 -15.21 -20.96 -19.52
CA LEU A 125 -16.21 -20.12 -20.18
C LEU A 125 -17.50 -20.87 -20.53
N ILE A 126 -17.69 -22.08 -20.02
CA ILE A 126 -18.81 -22.96 -20.42
C ILE A 126 -20.20 -22.35 -20.18
N THR A 127 -20.33 -21.47 -19.19
CA THR A 127 -21.60 -20.81 -18.83
C THR A 127 -21.82 -19.47 -19.55
N GLU A 128 -20.88 -19.03 -20.38
CA GLU A 128 -20.94 -17.72 -21.03
C GLU A 128 -21.51 -17.79 -22.45
N GLU A 129 -21.87 -16.63 -22.99
CA GLU A 129 -22.34 -16.50 -24.36
C GLU A 129 -21.28 -17.00 -25.36
N GLU A 130 -21.69 -17.81 -26.35
CA GLU A 130 -20.80 -18.45 -27.32
C GLU A 130 -19.92 -17.43 -28.09
N LEU A 131 -20.47 -16.25 -28.38
CA LEU A 131 -19.73 -15.17 -29.02
C LEU A 131 -18.63 -14.59 -28.10
N LEU A 132 -18.91 -14.44 -26.80
CA LEU A 132 -17.90 -14.02 -25.82
C LEU A 132 -16.80 -15.07 -25.71
N LYS A 133 -17.17 -16.36 -25.66
CA LYS A 133 -16.22 -17.48 -25.61
C LYS A 133 -15.26 -17.41 -26.79
N LYS A 134 -15.79 -17.39 -28.02
CA LYS A 134 -14.98 -17.32 -29.25
C LYS A 134 -14.07 -16.11 -29.30
N VAL A 135 -14.60 -14.91 -29.03
CA VAL A 135 -13.82 -13.66 -29.02
C VAL A 135 -12.69 -13.71 -27.98
N THR A 136 -12.97 -14.26 -26.79
CA THR A 136 -11.97 -14.35 -25.71
C THR A 136 -10.85 -15.33 -26.06
N LEU A 137 -11.18 -16.50 -26.62
CA LEU A 137 -10.18 -17.50 -27.01
C LEU A 137 -9.33 -17.01 -28.17
N ASP A 138 -9.94 -16.42 -29.20
CA ASP A 138 -9.19 -15.85 -30.34
C ASP A 138 -8.27 -14.69 -29.91
N TYR A 139 -8.69 -13.90 -28.92
CA TYR A 139 -7.86 -12.85 -28.34
C TYR A 139 -6.68 -13.39 -27.53
N LEU A 140 -6.88 -14.48 -26.76
CA LEU A 140 -5.86 -15.00 -25.83
C LEU A 140 -4.89 -16.00 -26.48
N LEU A 141 -5.38 -16.85 -27.38
CA LEU A 141 -4.61 -17.98 -27.93
C LEU A 141 -4.11 -17.71 -29.35
N ARG A 142 -4.79 -16.84 -30.10
CA ARG A 142 -4.43 -16.52 -31.50
C ARG A 142 -3.90 -15.11 -31.68
N GLU A 143 -3.63 -14.42 -30.56
CA GLU A 143 -3.05 -13.07 -30.49
C GLU A 143 -3.75 -12.03 -31.37
N LYS A 144 -5.04 -12.22 -31.66
CA LYS A 144 -5.80 -11.28 -32.49
C LYS A 144 -6.05 -9.99 -31.72
N ASP A 145 -5.73 -8.86 -32.34
CA ASP A 145 -5.97 -7.56 -31.75
C ASP A 145 -7.47 -7.18 -31.80
N ILE A 146 -7.84 -6.17 -31.02
CA ILE A 146 -9.24 -5.73 -30.87
C ILE A 146 -9.83 -5.28 -32.21
N ALA A 147 -9.04 -4.67 -33.11
CA ALA A 147 -9.55 -4.21 -34.40
C ALA A 147 -9.83 -5.40 -35.33
N SER A 148 -8.92 -6.37 -35.41
CA SER A 148 -9.14 -7.59 -36.19
C SER A 148 -10.37 -8.37 -35.70
N LEU A 149 -10.52 -8.52 -34.38
CA LEU A 149 -11.68 -9.20 -33.79
C LEU A 149 -13.00 -8.47 -34.06
N SER A 150 -12.98 -7.13 -34.03
CA SER A 150 -14.16 -6.32 -34.34
C SER A 150 -14.65 -6.55 -35.78
N SER A 151 -13.71 -6.67 -36.72
CA SER A 151 -14.03 -6.98 -38.12
C SER A 151 -14.46 -8.43 -38.32
N ILE A 152 -13.76 -9.41 -37.70
CA ILE A 152 -14.04 -10.84 -37.86
C ILE A 152 -15.43 -11.23 -37.34
N TYR A 153 -15.80 -10.68 -36.19
CA TYR A 153 -17.06 -11.01 -35.52
C TYR A 153 -18.16 -9.97 -35.75
N GLU A 154 -17.92 -8.98 -36.61
CA GLU A 154 -18.86 -7.90 -36.97
C GLU A 154 -19.50 -7.21 -35.75
N ILE A 155 -18.70 -7.02 -34.68
CA ILE A 155 -19.14 -6.36 -33.45
C ILE A 155 -18.33 -5.10 -33.14
N PRO A 156 -18.91 -4.09 -32.47
CA PRO A 156 -18.19 -2.87 -32.11
C PRO A 156 -16.97 -3.16 -31.22
N LYS A 157 -15.87 -2.42 -31.43
CA LYS A 157 -14.64 -2.52 -30.63
C LYS A 157 -14.87 -2.43 -29.12
N GLN A 158 -15.86 -1.62 -28.69
CA GLN A 158 -16.21 -1.52 -27.27
C GLN A 158 -16.78 -2.85 -26.72
N LYS A 159 -17.56 -3.57 -27.53
CA LYS A 159 -18.14 -4.88 -27.18
C LYS A 159 -17.05 -5.95 -27.10
N VAL A 160 -16.13 -5.98 -28.09
CA VAL A 160 -14.93 -6.84 -28.05
C VAL A 160 -14.13 -6.61 -26.77
N THR A 161 -13.86 -5.34 -26.42
CA THR A 161 -13.12 -4.97 -25.21
C THR A 161 -13.82 -5.46 -23.93
N ARG A 162 -15.15 -5.35 -23.86
CA ARG A 162 -15.94 -5.86 -22.72
C ARG A 162 -15.87 -7.38 -22.63
N TYR A 163 -15.99 -8.09 -23.75
CA TYR A 163 -15.87 -9.54 -23.81
C TYR A 163 -14.48 -10.01 -23.37
N CYS A 164 -13.40 -9.45 -23.91
CA CYS A 164 -12.04 -9.83 -23.49
C CYS A 164 -11.79 -9.54 -22.01
N ARG A 165 -12.29 -8.42 -21.46
CA ARG A 165 -12.16 -8.11 -20.03
C ARG A 165 -12.91 -9.13 -19.17
N ARG A 166 -14.19 -9.41 -19.48
CA ARG A 166 -15.02 -10.36 -18.75
C ARG A 166 -14.44 -11.78 -18.83
N GLY A 167 -14.08 -12.22 -20.03
CA GLY A 167 -13.49 -13.54 -20.27
C GLY A 167 -12.18 -13.74 -19.50
N LYS A 168 -11.27 -12.75 -19.50
CA LYS A 168 -10.04 -12.78 -18.68
C LYS A 168 -10.34 -12.90 -17.19
N THR A 169 -11.33 -12.18 -16.68
CA THR A 169 -11.72 -12.25 -15.25
C THR A 169 -12.23 -13.64 -14.89
N ILE A 170 -13.09 -14.24 -15.73
CA ILE A 170 -13.67 -15.56 -15.50
C ILE A 170 -12.59 -16.63 -15.55
N ILE A 171 -11.77 -16.63 -16.60
CA ILE A 171 -10.63 -17.54 -16.74
C ILE A 171 -9.71 -17.42 -15.52
N LYS A 172 -9.34 -16.20 -15.13
CA LYS A 172 -8.49 -15.99 -13.96
C LYS A 172 -9.11 -16.56 -12.69
N GLN A 173 -10.41 -16.35 -12.46
CA GLN A 173 -11.10 -16.89 -11.29
C GLN A 173 -11.16 -18.41 -11.32
N PHE A 174 -11.43 -19.00 -12.49
CA PHE A 174 -11.43 -20.44 -12.69
C PHE A 174 -10.05 -21.06 -12.39
N LEU A 175 -8.97 -20.47 -12.93
CA LEU A 175 -7.61 -20.95 -12.70
C LEU A 175 -7.21 -20.85 -11.22
N ILE A 176 -7.64 -19.79 -10.51
CA ILE A 176 -7.42 -19.65 -9.07
C ILE A 176 -8.21 -20.69 -8.28
N ASN A 177 -9.51 -20.86 -8.57
CA ASN A 177 -10.39 -21.79 -7.85
C ASN A 177 -9.92 -23.24 -8.00
N ASN A 178 -9.35 -23.59 -9.14
CA ASN A 178 -8.81 -24.92 -9.41
C ASN A 178 -7.34 -25.07 -8.98
N GLY A 179 -6.73 -24.03 -8.39
CA GLY A 179 -5.35 -24.07 -7.89
C GLY A 179 -4.27 -24.16 -8.96
N ILE A 180 -4.61 -23.80 -10.21
CA ILE A 180 -3.69 -23.83 -11.36
C ILE A 180 -2.73 -22.64 -11.30
N ILE A 181 -3.24 -21.46 -10.94
CA ILE A 181 -2.40 -20.28 -10.71
C ILE A 181 -2.53 -19.81 -9.26
N ARG A 182 -1.41 -19.41 -8.66
CA ARG A 182 -1.41 -18.73 -7.36
C ARG A 182 -1.65 -17.25 -7.56
N TYR A 183 -2.62 -16.70 -6.82
CA TYR A 183 -2.77 -15.27 -6.71
C TYR A 183 -1.70 -14.72 -5.76
N GLN A 184 -0.58 -14.20 -6.28
CA GLN A 184 0.54 -13.65 -5.49
C GLN A 184 0.15 -12.51 -4.53
N ALA A 185 -1.09 -12.01 -4.55
CA ALA A 185 -1.54 -10.91 -3.70
C ALA A 185 -2.40 -11.31 -2.49
N ARG A 186 -2.53 -12.61 -2.13
CA ARG A 186 -3.17 -13.00 -0.85
C ARG A 186 -2.62 -14.29 -0.24
N GLU A 187 -1.54 -14.18 0.53
CA GLU A 187 -1.54 -14.79 1.86
C GLU A 187 -2.36 -13.89 2.80
N MET A 188 -3.66 -13.81 2.57
CA MET A 188 -4.58 -13.33 3.60
C MET A 188 -5.28 -14.55 4.16
N ASN A 189 -4.83 -14.96 5.36
CA ASN A 189 -5.43 -15.94 6.24
C ASN A 189 -6.96 -16.03 6.03
N GLU A 190 -7.47 -17.24 5.76
CA GLU A 190 -8.90 -17.53 5.60
C GLU A 190 -9.75 -17.02 6.77
N ASN A 191 -9.13 -16.85 7.95
CA ASN A 191 -9.74 -16.23 9.13
C ASN A 191 -10.15 -14.77 8.91
N LYS A 192 -9.41 -13.97 8.13
CA LYS A 192 -9.79 -12.57 7.80
C LYS A 192 -10.88 -12.46 6.74
N ILE A 193 -11.09 -13.49 5.91
CA ILE A 193 -12.16 -13.49 4.89
C ILE A 193 -13.52 -13.75 5.56
N LYS A 194 -13.54 -14.57 6.61
CA LYS A 194 -14.74 -14.74 7.44
C LYS A 194 -15.08 -13.47 8.24
N GLU A 195 -14.07 -12.73 8.73
CA GLU A 195 -14.29 -11.42 9.37
C GLU A 195 -14.71 -10.31 8.39
N LYS A 196 -14.18 -10.28 7.15
CA LYS A 196 -14.53 -9.27 6.15
C LYS A 196 -15.91 -9.43 5.51
N LYS A 197 -16.54 -10.62 5.63
CA LYS A 197 -17.90 -10.86 5.08
C LYS A 197 -19.03 -10.32 5.96
N GLN A 198 -18.75 -9.72 7.12
CA GLN A 198 -19.73 -9.04 7.95
C GLN A 198 -19.36 -7.58 8.19
N ARG A 199 -19.57 -6.73 7.19
CA ARG A 199 -19.96 -5.31 7.28
C ARG A 199 -19.96 -4.76 5.85
N SER A 200 -21.10 -4.29 5.36
CA SER A 200 -21.14 -3.46 4.16
C SER A 200 -20.35 -2.18 4.44
N LEU A 201 -19.07 -2.14 4.08
CA LEU A 201 -18.23 -0.99 4.38
C LEU A 201 -18.64 0.20 3.51
N LYS A 202 -18.95 1.31 4.16
CA LYS A 202 -19.37 2.56 3.54
C LYS A 202 -18.17 3.22 2.85
N ASN A 203 -18.36 3.75 1.64
CA ASN A 203 -17.37 4.63 1.00
C ASN A 203 -17.19 5.91 1.82
N ILE A 204 -15.96 6.41 1.91
CA ILE A 204 -15.67 7.63 2.68
C ILE A 204 -16.29 8.83 1.97
N ASN A 205 -17.10 9.60 2.69
CA ASN A 205 -17.70 10.83 2.17
C ASN A 205 -17.01 12.08 2.74
N ASN A 206 -17.32 13.27 2.21
CA ASN A 206 -16.67 14.51 2.63
C ASN A 206 -16.81 14.81 4.13
N SER A 207 -17.93 14.40 4.75
CA SER A 207 -18.15 14.57 6.19
C SER A 207 -17.22 13.69 7.05
N ASP A 208 -16.72 12.58 6.51
CA ASP A 208 -15.83 11.67 7.23
C ASP A 208 -14.39 12.23 7.32
N TYR A 209 -13.98 13.12 6.41
CA TYR A 209 -12.62 13.71 6.41
C TYR A 209 -12.30 14.50 7.68
N GLY A 210 -13.25 15.30 8.16
CA GLY A 210 -13.11 16.04 9.40
C GLY A 210 -12.95 15.13 10.61
N LYS A 211 -13.64 13.99 10.62
CA LYS A 211 -13.59 12.97 11.67
C LYS A 211 -12.25 12.24 11.66
N ILE A 212 -11.74 11.86 10.48
CA ILE A 212 -10.40 11.26 10.33
C ILE A 212 -9.33 12.20 10.88
N LYS A 213 -9.39 13.50 10.52
CA LYS A 213 -8.47 14.51 11.05
C LYS A 213 -8.56 14.66 12.56
N TYR A 214 -9.78 14.66 13.11
CA TYR A 214 -9.99 14.74 14.55
C TYR A 214 -9.35 13.56 15.27
N LEU A 215 -9.61 12.34 14.79
CA LEU A 215 -9.02 11.12 15.35
C LEU A 215 -7.50 11.12 15.27
N ARG A 216 -6.92 11.50 14.13
CA ARG A 216 -5.45 11.58 13.97
C ARG A 216 -4.81 12.61 14.89
N LYS A 217 -5.48 13.73 15.16
CA LYS A 217 -4.97 14.80 16.02
C LYS A 217 -5.05 14.43 17.51
N TYR A 218 -6.22 13.95 17.97
CA TYR A 218 -6.49 13.75 19.40
C TYR A 218 -6.30 12.31 19.88
N PHE A 219 -6.27 11.35 18.95
CA PHE A 219 -6.04 9.93 19.21
C PHE A 219 -4.94 9.38 18.28
N PRO A 220 -3.72 9.96 18.29
CA PRO A 220 -2.66 9.66 17.32
C PRO A 220 -2.18 8.20 17.36
N TYR A 221 -2.50 7.47 18.42
CA TYR A 221 -2.16 6.06 18.60
C TYR A 221 -3.11 5.07 17.91
N LEU A 222 -4.25 5.53 17.41
CA LEU A 222 -5.17 4.68 16.65
C LEU A 222 -4.57 4.34 15.29
N ASN A 223 -4.57 3.05 14.95
CA ASN A 223 -4.11 2.60 13.64
C ASN A 223 -5.21 2.73 12.59
N PHE A 224 -4.91 2.40 11.32
CA PHE A 224 -5.89 2.55 10.24
C PHE A 224 -7.13 1.65 10.41
N ASP A 225 -6.97 0.45 10.98
CA ASP A 225 -8.09 -0.45 11.27
C ASP A 225 -9.01 0.10 12.36
N ASP A 226 -8.45 0.79 13.37
CA ASP A 226 -9.21 1.44 14.43
C ASP A 226 -10.04 2.62 13.88
N ILE A 227 -9.40 3.49 13.11
CA ILE A 227 -10.06 4.64 12.48
C ILE A 227 -11.15 4.15 11.51
N ALA A 228 -10.86 3.11 10.73
CA ALA A 228 -11.81 2.51 9.81
C ALA A 228 -13.03 1.92 10.55
N SER A 229 -12.80 1.27 11.69
CA SER A 229 -13.86 0.73 12.53
C SER A 229 -14.77 1.81 13.12
N LEU A 230 -14.18 2.93 13.55
CA LEU A 230 -14.92 4.08 14.09
C LEU A 230 -15.77 4.79 13.03
N ILE A 231 -15.28 4.84 11.79
CA ILE A 231 -15.96 5.52 10.67
C ILE A 231 -16.92 4.58 9.90
N GLY A 232 -16.77 3.26 10.06
CA GLY A 232 -17.57 2.28 9.33
C GLY A 232 -17.11 2.08 7.88
N THR A 233 -15.81 2.21 7.62
CA THR A 233 -15.20 2.08 6.29
C THR A 233 -14.06 1.06 6.30
N SER A 234 -13.36 0.90 5.18
CA SER A 234 -12.19 0.00 5.10
C SER A 234 -10.90 0.71 5.52
N SER A 235 -9.98 -0.03 6.15
CA SER A 235 -8.65 0.50 6.48
C SER A 235 -7.85 0.92 5.27
N PHE A 236 -8.08 0.27 4.12
CA PHE A 236 -7.53 0.70 2.84
C PHE A 236 -7.97 2.12 2.45
N CYS A 237 -9.26 2.43 2.57
CA CYS A 237 -9.77 3.77 2.25
C CYS A 237 -9.19 4.83 3.22
N VAL A 238 -9.00 4.48 4.49
CA VAL A 238 -8.37 5.37 5.47
C VAL A 238 -6.88 5.59 5.16
N SER A 239 -6.13 4.53 4.84
CA SER A 239 -4.71 4.66 4.47
C SER A 239 -4.55 5.48 3.19
N GLU A 240 -5.40 5.24 2.19
CA GLU A 240 -5.35 5.98 0.92
C GLU A 240 -5.52 7.49 1.13
N ILE A 241 -6.44 7.92 2.00
CA ILE A 241 -6.64 9.34 2.33
C ILE A 241 -5.48 9.93 3.13
N ILE A 242 -4.89 9.16 4.05
CA ILE A 242 -3.83 9.68 4.92
C ILE A 242 -2.49 9.77 4.17
N ASP A 243 -2.18 8.75 3.37
CA ASP A 243 -0.93 8.66 2.61
C ASP A 243 -0.99 9.53 1.35
N TYR A 244 -2.18 9.67 0.74
CA TYR A 244 -2.42 10.47 -0.46
C TYR A 244 -3.59 11.46 -0.24
N PRO A 245 -3.39 12.50 0.59
CA PRO A 245 -4.46 13.41 0.99
C PRO A 245 -4.98 14.23 -0.19
N THR A 246 -6.30 14.17 -0.41
CA THR A 246 -6.98 15.00 -1.41
C THR A 246 -7.08 16.46 -0.95
N ALA A 247 -7.23 17.39 -1.88
CA ALA A 247 -7.44 18.81 -1.56
C ALA A 247 -8.67 19.02 -0.64
N THR A 248 -9.73 18.23 -0.84
CA THR A 248 -10.93 18.25 -0.01
C THR A 248 -10.64 17.80 1.42
N TYR A 249 -9.87 16.72 1.60
CA TYR A 249 -9.42 16.29 2.92
C TYR A 249 -8.56 17.36 3.60
N LEU A 250 -7.62 17.96 2.89
CA LEU A 250 -6.74 19.02 3.43
C LEU A 250 -7.52 20.25 3.87
N ARG A 251 -8.61 20.61 3.18
CA ARG A 251 -9.48 21.75 3.55
C ARG A 251 -10.51 21.43 4.61
N ALA A 252 -10.80 20.15 4.88
CA ALA A 252 -11.79 19.77 5.89
C ALA A 252 -11.41 20.29 7.29
N THR A 253 -12.38 20.86 8.00
CA THR A 253 -12.27 21.26 9.40
C THR A 253 -12.32 20.03 10.32
N LEU A 254 -11.71 20.12 11.49
CA LEU A 254 -11.79 19.06 12.50
C LEU A 254 -13.26 18.85 12.92
N ASP A 255 -13.76 17.63 12.81
CA ASP A 255 -15.10 17.26 13.23
C ASP A 255 -15.04 16.40 14.51
N GLY A 256 -15.40 17.03 15.62
CA GLY A 256 -15.39 16.43 16.95
C GLY A 256 -16.61 15.57 17.28
N THR A 257 -17.59 15.43 16.38
CA THR A 257 -18.80 14.61 16.63
C THR A 257 -18.47 13.14 16.90
N ILE A 258 -17.29 12.67 16.48
CA ILE A 258 -16.81 11.29 16.72
C ILE A 258 -16.15 11.09 18.08
N LYS A 259 -16.00 12.15 18.90
CA LYS A 259 -15.23 12.13 20.15
C LYS A 259 -15.73 11.06 21.13
N ASP A 260 -17.03 11.06 21.44
CA ASP A 260 -17.58 10.17 22.48
C ASP A 260 -17.47 8.69 22.04
N GLN A 261 -17.75 8.43 20.76
CA GLN A 261 -17.57 7.11 20.16
C GLN A 261 -16.10 6.66 20.20
N ALA A 262 -15.16 7.56 19.93
CA ALA A 262 -13.72 7.28 20.00
C ALA A 262 -13.26 7.00 21.42
N LEU A 263 -13.76 7.76 22.41
CA LEU A 263 -13.48 7.54 23.83
C LEU A 263 -14.02 6.19 24.31
N GLU A 264 -15.25 5.84 23.95
CA GLU A 264 -15.85 4.55 24.30
C GLU A 264 -15.07 3.37 23.67
N TYR A 265 -14.70 3.51 22.40
CA TYR A 265 -13.83 2.53 21.73
C TYR A 265 -12.47 2.39 22.41
N CYS A 266 -11.85 3.52 22.79
CA CYS A 266 -10.59 3.51 23.53
C CYS A 266 -10.75 2.91 24.93
N LYS A 267 -11.88 3.12 25.62
CA LYS A 267 -12.16 2.51 26.95
C LYS A 267 -12.11 0.99 26.86
N LYS A 268 -12.65 0.46 25.77
CA LYS A 268 -12.69 -0.98 25.52
C LYS A 268 -11.35 -1.55 25.06
N LYS A 269 -10.67 -0.89 24.11
CA LYS A 269 -9.51 -1.46 23.41
C LYS A 269 -8.15 -0.97 23.95
N TYR A 270 -8.10 0.24 24.48
CA TYR A 270 -6.88 0.90 24.99
C TYR A 270 -7.11 1.54 26.37
N PRO A 271 -7.57 0.77 27.38
CA PRO A 271 -7.95 1.32 28.68
C PRO A 271 -6.83 2.11 29.35
N ASN A 272 -5.57 1.68 29.17
CA ASN A 272 -4.39 2.31 29.77
C ASN A 272 -3.95 3.60 29.06
N ARG A 273 -4.60 4.01 27.96
CA ARG A 273 -4.24 5.19 27.17
C ARG A 273 -5.24 6.34 27.30
N ILE A 274 -6.26 6.16 28.11
CA ILE A 274 -7.21 7.23 28.40
C ILE A 274 -6.59 8.10 29.49
N PRO A 275 -6.46 9.42 29.30
CA PRO A 275 -6.06 10.30 30.38
C PRO A 275 -7.07 10.15 31.51
N GLY A 276 -6.59 9.75 32.69
CA GLY A 276 -7.43 9.65 33.88
C GLY A 276 -8.13 10.98 34.14
N ASP A 277 -9.39 10.93 34.57
CA ASP A 277 -10.12 12.12 34.99
C ASP A 277 -9.36 12.79 36.13
N VAL A 278 -8.76 13.95 35.87
CA VAL A 278 -8.20 14.80 36.92
C VAL A 278 -9.39 15.50 37.58
N THR A 279 -9.89 14.94 38.67
CA THR A 279 -10.79 15.64 39.57
C THR A 279 -10.02 16.76 40.26
N VAL A 280 -10.18 17.99 39.78
CA VAL A 280 -9.65 19.19 40.43
C VAL A 280 -10.55 19.50 41.63
N PHE A 281 -10.10 19.18 42.84
CA PHE A 281 -10.74 19.70 44.04
C PHE A 281 -10.42 21.19 44.16
N LYS A 282 -11.46 22.04 44.07
CA LYS A 282 -11.34 23.43 44.48
C LYS A 282 -11.06 23.43 45.99
N VAL A 283 -9.81 23.69 46.37
CA VAL A 283 -9.49 24.02 47.76
C VAL A 283 -10.15 25.36 48.04
N SER A 284 -11.30 25.34 48.72
CA SER A 284 -11.82 26.55 49.35
C SER A 284 -10.82 26.92 50.45
N MET A 285 -9.98 27.90 50.17
CA MET A 285 -9.24 28.61 51.22
C MET A 285 -10.30 29.31 52.09
N SER A 286 -10.69 28.66 53.18
CA SER A 286 -11.31 29.34 54.30
C SER A 286 -10.24 30.25 54.90
N ASN A 287 -10.30 31.54 54.55
CA ASN A 287 -9.63 32.59 55.29
C ASN A 287 -10.20 32.60 56.72
N ASN A 288 -9.58 31.83 57.61
CA ASN A 288 -9.69 32.11 59.04
C ASN A 288 -8.70 33.23 59.34
N ILE A 289 -9.15 34.46 59.10
CA ILE A 289 -8.68 35.62 59.84
C ILE A 289 -9.58 35.72 61.07
N THR A 290 -9.10 35.15 62.18
CA THR A 290 -9.17 35.66 63.56
C THR A 290 -8.62 34.59 64.50
#